data_AF-A0A497D6Z1-F1
#
_entry.id   AF-A0A497D6Z1-F1
#
_cell.length_a   1.000
_cell.length_b   1.000
_cell.length_c   1.000
_cell.angle_alpha   90.00
_cell.angle_beta   90.00
_cell.angle_gamma   90.00
#
_symmetry.space_group_name_H-M   'P 1'
#
loop_
_entity.id
_entity.type
_entity.pdbx_description
1 polymer ?
#
loop_
_entity_poly.entity_id
_entity_poly.type
_entity_poly.pdbx_seq_one_letter_code
_entity_poly.pdbx_strand_id
1 'polypeptide(L)'
;NAIRQELNRFEKAGLLVAETQGNKKIYHTNTKHPLFSDLNSLLMKYIGLDQIIEKVVHKLNGLDKVYLTGSLARGVDSKIIDLLFVGNGFNKDYLLELILKVEKLLERQIRYEILSLSEIGNLLKTKPENEVLLLWEKE
;
A
#
# COMPACT_ATOMS: atom_id res chain seq x y z
N ASN A 1 14.55 -16.56 20.19
CA ASN A 1 13.48 -16.80 21.20
C ASN A 1 12.62 -15.58 21.49
N ALA A 2 13.15 -14.35 21.59
CA ALA A 2 12.37 -13.14 21.88
C ALA A 2 11.26 -12.83 20.83
N ILE A 3 11.58 -12.89 19.53
CA ILE A 3 10.60 -12.64 18.45
C ILE A 3 9.38 -13.56 18.57
N ARG A 4 9.58 -14.85 18.85
CA ARG A 4 8.48 -15.81 19.04
C ARG A 4 7.58 -15.42 20.22
N GLN A 5 8.15 -14.88 21.31
CA GLN A 5 7.35 -14.44 22.45
C GLN A 5 6.49 -13.23 22.08
N GLU A 6 7.05 -12.26 21.36
CA GLU A 6 6.28 -11.07 20.92
C GLU A 6 5.17 -11.44 19.92
N LEU A 7 5.46 -12.31 18.95
CA LEU A 7 4.44 -12.81 18.02
C LEU A 7 3.28 -13.52 18.76
N ASN A 8 3.61 -14.35 19.75
CA ASN A 8 2.60 -14.99 20.58
C ASN A 8 1.83 -13.98 21.46
N ARG A 9 2.47 -12.89 21.91
CA ARG A 9 1.79 -11.82 22.66
C ARG A 9 0.80 -11.08 21.78
N PHE A 10 1.18 -10.71 20.55
CA PHE A 10 0.28 -10.06 19.61
C PHE A 10 -0.85 -10.96 19.13
N GLU A 11 -0.59 -12.26 18.95
CA GLU A 11 -1.64 -13.25 18.69
C GLU A 11 -2.64 -13.35 19.86
N LYS A 12 -2.15 -13.45 21.10
CA LYS A 12 -3.00 -13.46 22.31
C LYS A 12 -3.79 -12.17 22.49
N ALA A 13 -3.21 -11.04 22.10
CA ALA A 13 -3.88 -9.75 22.10
C ALA A 13 -4.88 -9.59 20.95
N GLY A 14 -4.97 -10.55 20.03
CA GLY A 14 -5.86 -10.50 18.87
C GLY A 14 -5.40 -9.56 17.75
N LEU A 15 -4.19 -9.00 17.83
CA LEU A 15 -3.59 -8.14 16.79
C LEU A 15 -3.10 -8.95 15.59
N LEU A 16 -2.65 -10.18 15.83
CA LEU A 16 -2.24 -11.13 14.79
C LEU A 16 -3.16 -12.36 14.80
N VAL A 17 -3.39 -12.92 13.63
CA VAL A 17 -3.90 -14.29 13.43
C VAL A 17 -2.72 -15.14 13.00
N ALA A 18 -2.67 -16.39 13.45
CA ALA A 18 -1.65 -17.31 12.99
C ALA A 18 -2.26 -18.57 12.36
N GLU A 19 -1.60 -19.05 11.32
CA GLU A 19 -1.93 -20.29 10.63
C GLU A 19 -0.69 -21.19 10.56
N THR A 20 -0.91 -22.51 10.59
CA THR A 20 0.18 -23.47 10.44
C THR A 20 0.20 -23.98 9.01
N GLN A 21 1.30 -23.73 8.30
CA GLN A 21 1.54 -24.23 6.95
C GLN A 21 2.73 -25.20 7.00
N GLY A 22 2.42 -26.50 7.06
CA GLY A 22 3.42 -27.54 7.28
C GLY A 22 4.12 -27.37 8.64
N ASN A 23 5.43 -27.19 8.61
CA ASN A 23 6.30 -26.95 9.76
C ASN A 23 6.59 -25.46 10.02
N LYS A 24 5.88 -24.55 9.35
CA LYS A 24 5.95 -23.10 9.59
C LYS A 24 4.66 -22.59 10.23
N LYS A 25 4.79 -21.70 11.22
CA LYS A 25 3.68 -20.90 11.74
C LYS A 25 3.77 -19.52 11.10
N ILE A 26 2.79 -19.19 10.27
CA ILE A 26 2.68 -17.93 9.55
C ILE A 26 1.76 -17.00 10.35
N TYR A 27 2.14 -15.73 10.47
CA TYR A 27 1.38 -14.72 11.20
C TYR A 27 0.92 -13.64 10.23
N HIS A 28 -0.33 -13.22 10.38
CA HIS A 28 -0.97 -12.18 9.58
C HIS A 28 -1.66 -11.17 10.49
N THR A 29 -1.78 -9.92 10.05
CA THR A 29 -2.53 -8.90 10.78
C THR A 29 -4.02 -9.27 10.86
N ASN A 30 -4.61 -9.14 12.03
CA ASN A 30 -6.05 -9.30 12.20
C ASN A 30 -6.80 -8.01 11.81
N THR A 31 -7.26 -7.94 10.55
CA THR A 31 -8.01 -6.77 10.05
C THR A 31 -9.39 -6.60 10.71
N LYS A 32 -9.88 -7.61 11.43
CA LYS A 32 -11.15 -7.56 12.20
C LYS A 32 -10.96 -7.02 13.62
N HIS A 33 -9.73 -6.77 14.06
CA HIS A 33 -9.46 -6.24 15.39
C HIS A 33 -9.92 -4.77 15.51
N PRO A 34 -10.55 -4.34 16.61
CA PRO A 34 -11.07 -2.97 16.75
C PRO A 34 -10.04 -1.85 16.53
N LEU A 35 -8.77 -2.09 16.89
CA LEU A 35 -7.68 -1.12 16.71
C LEU A 35 -7.04 -1.15 15.30
N PHE A 36 -7.49 -2.03 14.40
CA PHE A 36 -6.85 -2.18 13.10
C PHE A 36 -6.88 -0.88 12.29
N SER A 37 -8.03 -0.19 12.25
CA SER A 37 -8.19 1.06 11.50
C SER A 37 -7.22 2.14 11.98
N ASP A 38 -7.03 2.26 13.29
CA ASP A 38 -6.17 3.28 13.89
C ASP A 38 -4.70 3.00 13.61
N LEU A 39 -4.28 1.75 13.79
CA LEU A 39 -2.91 1.32 13.49
C LEU A 39 -2.59 1.47 12.00
N ASN A 40 -3.51 1.04 11.13
CA ASN A 40 -3.36 1.20 9.69
C ASN A 40 -3.28 2.69 9.31
N SER A 41 -4.15 3.54 9.87
CA SER A 41 -4.12 4.99 9.61
C SER A 41 -2.84 5.65 10.09
N LEU A 42 -2.31 5.24 11.25
CA LEU A 42 -1.02 5.72 11.76
C LEU A 42 0.12 5.32 10.82
N LEU A 43 0.13 4.08 10.33
CA LEU A 43 1.12 3.62 9.36
C LEU A 43 1.03 4.38 8.03
N MET A 44 -0.18 4.62 7.52
CA MET A 44 -0.39 5.42 6.31
C MET A 44 0.20 6.82 6.45
N LYS A 45 -0.06 7.49 7.60
CA LYS A 45 0.49 8.81 7.93
C LYS A 45 2.00 8.80 8.10
N TYR A 46 2.54 7.77 8.75
CA TYR A 46 3.97 7.64 8.98
C TYR A 46 4.75 7.48 7.66
N ILE A 47 4.21 6.69 6.72
CA ILE A 47 4.82 6.48 5.41
C ILE A 47 4.58 7.70 4.48
N GLY A 48 3.49 8.45 4.71
CA GLY A 48 3.06 9.58 3.89
C GLY A 48 2.10 9.21 2.76
N LEU A 49 1.47 8.02 2.84
CA LEU A 49 0.52 7.53 1.84
C LEU A 49 -0.80 8.32 1.86
N ASP A 50 -1.19 8.83 3.03
CA ASP A 50 -2.31 9.76 3.20
C ASP A 50 -2.10 11.03 2.35
N GLN A 51 -0.89 11.60 2.38
CA GLN A 51 -0.56 12.80 1.62
C GLN A 51 -0.60 12.56 0.11
N ILE A 52 -0.22 11.36 -0.34
CA ILE A 52 -0.34 10.95 -1.75
C ILE A 52 -1.82 10.88 -2.14
N ILE A 53 -2.67 10.25 -1.32
CA ILE A 53 -4.10 10.14 -1.59
C ILE A 53 -4.74 11.54 -1.68
N GLU A 54 -4.51 12.39 -0.69
CA GLU A 54 -5.11 13.73 -0.63
C GLU A 54 -4.60 14.69 -1.71
N LYS A 55 -3.29 14.69 -1.98
CA LYS A 55 -2.67 15.71 -2.83
C LYS A 55 -2.52 15.27 -4.29
N VAL A 56 -2.55 13.98 -4.56
CA VAL A 56 -2.41 13.43 -5.92
C VAL A 56 -3.70 12.78 -6.37
N VAL A 57 -4.12 11.71 -5.69
CA VAL A 57 -5.21 10.82 -6.14
C VAL A 57 -6.53 11.58 -6.26
N HIS A 58 -6.95 12.30 -5.22
CA HIS A 58 -8.21 13.07 -5.24
C HIS A 58 -8.23 14.26 -6.21
N LYS A 59 -7.07 14.68 -6.74
CA LYS A 59 -6.98 15.78 -7.70
C LYS A 59 -6.96 15.33 -9.15
N LEU A 60 -6.79 14.03 -9.40
CA LEU A 60 -6.71 13.46 -10.73
C LEU A 60 -8.08 12.93 -11.15
N ASN A 61 -8.59 13.48 -12.25
CA ASN A 61 -9.79 12.95 -12.91
C ASN A 61 -9.39 11.81 -13.85
N GLY A 62 -10.25 10.79 -14.00
CA GLY A 62 -9.99 9.66 -14.90
C GLY A 62 -9.19 8.51 -14.26
N LEU A 63 -8.99 8.57 -12.95
CA LEU A 63 -8.37 7.51 -12.17
C LEU A 63 -9.44 6.57 -11.62
N ASP A 64 -9.21 5.27 -11.73
CA ASP A 64 -10.11 4.22 -11.24
C ASP A 64 -9.54 3.55 -9.99
N LYS A 65 -8.24 3.24 -9.97
CA LYS A 65 -7.56 2.61 -8.82
C LYS A 65 -6.13 3.10 -8.66
N VAL A 66 -5.62 3.01 -7.44
CA VAL A 66 -4.19 3.20 -7.12
C VAL A 66 -3.72 2.07 -6.24
N TYR A 67 -2.59 1.49 -6.62
CA TYR A 67 -1.93 0.45 -5.85
C TYR A 67 -0.57 0.90 -5.36
N LEU A 68 -0.21 0.50 -4.14
CA LEU A 68 1.16 0.48 -3.64
C LEU A 68 1.82 -0.81 -4.10
N THR A 69 3.05 -0.71 -4.55
CA THR A 69 3.86 -1.86 -4.97
C THR A 69 5.25 -1.79 -4.33
N GLY A 70 6.13 -2.71 -4.70
CA GLY A 70 7.53 -2.67 -4.29
C GLY A 70 7.75 -3.00 -2.81
N SER A 71 8.77 -2.39 -2.21
CA SER A 71 9.21 -2.73 -0.84
C SER A 71 8.16 -2.42 0.21
N LEU A 72 7.50 -1.26 0.11
CA LEU A 72 6.48 -0.84 1.09
C LEU A 72 5.24 -1.73 1.04
N ALA A 73 4.85 -2.23 -0.15
CA ALA A 73 3.76 -3.21 -0.26
C ALA A 73 4.07 -4.53 0.47
N ARG A 74 5.35 -4.92 0.54
CA ARG A 74 5.82 -6.07 1.31
C ARG A 74 6.05 -5.77 2.81
N GLY A 75 5.73 -4.56 3.27
CA GLY A 75 5.98 -4.13 4.65
C GLY A 75 7.45 -3.84 4.97
N VAL A 76 8.31 -3.63 3.95
CA VAL A 76 9.71 -3.25 4.12
C VAL A 76 9.86 -1.75 3.90
N ASP A 77 10.36 -1.03 4.90
CA ASP A 77 10.58 0.42 4.79
C ASP A 77 11.57 0.74 3.66
N SER A 78 11.31 1.86 2.97
CA SER A 78 12.01 2.26 1.76
C SER A 78 11.89 3.77 1.56
N LYS A 79 12.98 4.39 1.08
CA LYS A 79 12.98 5.79 0.65
C LYS A 79 12.22 6.02 -0.67
N ILE A 80 11.88 4.94 -1.35
CA ILE A 80 11.15 4.95 -2.62
C ILE A 80 9.74 4.39 -2.37
N ILE A 81 8.74 5.14 -2.80
CA ILE A 81 7.34 4.75 -2.84
C ILE A 81 7.00 4.36 -4.29
N ASP A 82 6.64 3.09 -4.51
CA ASP A 82 6.28 2.58 -5.82
C ASP A 82 4.76 2.54 -5.97
N LEU A 83 4.21 3.33 -6.90
CA LEU A 83 2.78 3.44 -7.14
C LEU A 83 2.38 2.93 -8.51
N LEU A 84 1.17 2.38 -8.60
CA LEU A 84 0.56 2.00 -9.85
C LEU A 84 -0.79 2.71 -9.98
N PHE A 85 -0.88 3.64 -10.92
CA PHE A 85 -2.09 4.38 -11.25
C PHE A 85 -2.85 3.64 -12.33
N VAL A 86 -4.10 3.26 -12.03
CA VAL A 86 -4.99 2.59 -12.99
C VAL A 86 -6.09 3.55 -13.37
N GLY A 87 -6.21 3.83 -14.66
CA GLY A 87 -7.22 4.74 -15.19
C GLY A 87 -6.93 5.15 -16.62
N ASN A 88 -7.82 5.96 -17.19
CA ASN A 88 -7.72 6.42 -18.56
C ASN A 88 -7.94 7.94 -18.66
N GLY A 89 -7.28 8.58 -19.62
CA GLY A 89 -7.57 9.97 -19.99
C GLY A 89 -7.17 11.04 -18.96
N PHE A 90 -6.33 10.71 -17.97
CA PHE A 90 -5.80 11.70 -17.02
C PHE A 90 -4.54 12.38 -17.54
N ASN A 91 -4.36 13.66 -17.18
CA ASN A 91 -3.24 14.48 -17.63
C ASN A 91 -1.94 14.04 -16.93
N LYS A 92 -1.00 13.49 -17.70
CA LYS A 92 0.29 12.97 -17.20
C LYS A 92 1.22 14.08 -16.71
N ASP A 93 1.21 15.25 -17.35
CA ASP A 93 2.02 16.40 -16.93
C ASP A 93 1.51 16.94 -15.59
N TYR A 94 0.19 17.02 -15.42
CA TYR A 94 -0.41 17.42 -14.16
C TYR A 94 -0.15 16.41 -13.04
N LEU A 95 -0.23 15.09 -13.32
CA LEU A 95 0.21 14.07 -12.38
C LEU A 95 1.66 14.28 -11.94
N LEU A 96 2.58 14.49 -12.90
CA LEU A 96 3.99 14.72 -12.59
C LEU A 96 4.18 15.95 -11.69
N GLU A 97 3.48 17.05 -11.95
CA GLU A 97 3.53 18.24 -11.09
C GLU A 97 3.06 17.95 -9.65
N LEU A 98 2.00 17.16 -9.49
CA LEU A 98 1.49 16.78 -8.16
C LEU A 98 2.48 15.87 -7.44
N ILE A 99 3.07 14.90 -8.14
CA ILE A 99 4.08 13.99 -7.60
C ILE A 99 5.30 14.76 -7.11
N LEU A 100 5.86 15.67 -7.91
CA LEU A 100 7.03 16.47 -7.53
C LEU A 100 6.80 17.31 -6.26
N LYS A 101 5.58 17.84 -6.09
CA LYS A 101 5.19 18.58 -4.88
C LYS A 101 5.16 17.66 -3.65
N VAL A 102 4.66 16.44 -3.80
CA VAL A 102 4.55 15.46 -2.71
C VAL A 102 5.92 14.85 -2.37
N GLU A 103 6.76 14.54 -3.34
CA GLU A 103 8.13 14.06 -3.10
C GLU A 103 8.92 15.04 -2.22
N LYS A 104 8.80 16.34 -2.52
CA LYS A 104 9.43 17.40 -1.72
C LYS A 104 8.87 17.49 -0.30
N LEU A 105 7.58 17.23 -0.12
CA LEU A 105 6.93 17.26 1.19
C LEU A 105 7.33 16.05 2.05
N LEU A 106 7.42 14.87 1.44
CA LEU A 106 7.68 13.60 2.15
C LEU A 106 9.16 13.28 2.29
N GLU A 107 10.04 14.00 1.59
CA GLU A 107 11.48 13.69 1.47
C GLU A 107 11.72 12.23 1.00
N ARG A 108 10.80 11.71 0.20
CA ARG A 108 10.81 10.36 -0.38
C ARG A 108 10.61 10.45 -1.89
N GLN A 109 11.30 9.60 -2.63
CA GLN A 109 11.11 9.48 -4.07
C GLN A 109 9.85 8.67 -4.37
N ILE A 110 9.11 9.04 -5.40
CA ILE A 110 7.93 8.34 -5.86
C ILE A 110 8.18 7.86 -7.29
N ARG A 111 8.23 6.54 -7.47
CA ARG A 111 8.20 5.94 -8.80
C ARG A 111 6.79 5.51 -9.11
N TYR A 112 6.34 5.70 -10.33
CA TYR A 112 5.00 5.30 -10.71
C TYR A 112 4.89 4.74 -12.11
N GLU A 113 3.94 3.84 -12.27
CA GLU A 113 3.50 3.30 -13.56
C GLU A 113 2.02 3.64 -13.78
N ILE A 114 1.63 3.76 -15.04
CA ILE A 114 0.24 4.05 -15.44
C ILE A 114 -0.25 2.88 -16.28
N LEU A 115 -1.40 2.31 -15.91
CA LEU A 115 -2.07 1.24 -16.65
C LEU A 115 -3.53 1.57 -16.89
N SER A 116 -4.08 0.98 -17.96
CA SER A 116 -5.51 0.93 -18.21
C SER A 116 -6.19 -0.20 -17.43
N LEU A 117 -7.51 -0.13 -17.30
CA LEU A 117 -8.34 -1.19 -16.70
C LEU A 117 -8.20 -2.56 -17.40
N SER A 118 -7.84 -2.58 -18.69
CA SER A 118 -7.59 -3.83 -19.43
C SER A 118 -6.26 -4.49 -19.08
N GLU A 119 -5.27 -3.71 -18.67
CA GLU A 119 -3.89 -4.20 -18.44
C GLU A 119 -3.69 -4.70 -17.01
N ILE A 120 -4.40 -4.10 -16.04
CA ILE A 120 -4.27 -4.44 -14.62
C ILE A 120 -4.59 -5.91 -14.33
N GLY A 121 -5.56 -6.47 -15.04
CA GLY A 121 -5.99 -7.86 -14.83
C GLY A 121 -4.91 -8.90 -15.12
N ASN A 122 -3.98 -8.61 -16.04
CA ASN A 122 -2.84 -9.50 -16.31
C ASN A 122 -1.71 -9.31 -15.28
N LEU A 123 -1.48 -8.07 -14.82
CA LEU A 123 -0.46 -7.78 -13.82
C LEU A 123 -0.80 -8.39 -12.46
N LEU A 124 -2.06 -8.30 -12.03
CA LEU A 124 -2.51 -8.90 -10.78
C LEU A 124 -2.44 -10.44 -10.78
N LYS A 125 -2.43 -11.08 -11.96
CA LYS A 125 -2.25 -12.54 -12.09
C LYS A 125 -0.78 -12.96 -12.05
N THR A 126 0.14 -12.09 -12.47
CA THR A 126 1.56 -12.42 -12.56
C THR A 126 2.34 -12.04 -11.30
N LYS A 127 1.88 -11.03 -10.56
CA LYS A 127 2.48 -10.67 -9.27
C LYS A 127 1.84 -11.44 -8.12
N PRO A 128 2.63 -11.88 -7.13
CA PRO A 128 2.08 -12.47 -5.92
C PRO A 128 1.29 -11.41 -5.13
N GLU A 129 0.23 -11.85 -4.46
CA GLU A 129 -0.76 -11.00 -3.77
C GLU A 129 -0.15 -10.11 -2.67
N ASN A 130 1.00 -10.50 -2.13
CA ASN A 130 1.75 -9.76 -1.11
C ASN A 130 2.67 -8.64 -1.67
N GLU A 131 2.66 -8.40 -2.98
CA GLU A 131 3.48 -7.36 -3.63
C GLU A 131 2.67 -6.18 -4.18
N VAL A 132 1.35 -6.23 -4.06
CA VAL A 132 0.44 -5.21 -4.57
C VAL A 132 -0.66 -4.95 -3.54
N LEU A 133 -0.72 -3.74 -3.00
CA LEU A 133 -1.75 -3.33 -2.05
C LEU A 133 -2.64 -2.27 -2.67
N LEU A 134 -3.96 -2.47 -2.66
CA LEU A 134 -4.90 -1.44 -3.08
C LEU A 134 -4.89 -0.29 -2.06
N LEU A 135 -4.50 0.91 -2.51
CA LEU A 135 -4.50 2.12 -1.68
C LEU A 135 -5.79 2.91 -1.81
N TRP A 136 -6.34 2.96 -3.02
CA TRP A 136 -7.53 3.73 -3.32
C TRP A 136 -8.26 3.13 -4.52
N GLU A 137 -9.59 3.16 -4.48
CA GLU A 137 -10.48 2.78 -5.58
C GLU A 137 -11.59 3.83 -5.64
N LYS A 138 -11.99 4.17 -6.87
CA LYS A 138 -13.11 5.07 -7.14
C LYS A 138 -14.42 4.43 -6.65
N GLU A 139 -15.19 5.18 -5.87
CA GLU A 139 -16.54 4.79 -5.43
C GLU A 139 -17.51 4.52 -6.58
#